data_AF-A0A1B0GML7-F1
#
_entry.id   AF-A0A1B0GML7-F1
#
_cell.length_a   1.000
_cell.length_b   1.000
_cell.length_c   1.000
_cell.angle_alpha   90.00
_cell.angle_beta   90.00
_cell.angle_gamma   90.00
#
_symmetry.space_group_name_H-M   'P 1'
#
loop_
_entity.id
_entity.type
_entity.pdbx_description
1 polymer ?
#
loop_
_entity_poly.entity_id
_entity_poly.type
_entity_poly.pdbx_seq_one_letter_code
_entity_poly.pdbx_strand_id
1 'polypeptide(L)'
;MTVEGLKQFIIAQGSSKSVVFMEWDKIWAFNKKVIDPIAPRYTALDKANTVVVNVEGAKKEVLEVPAHPKNEAVGMKKVDLGPEILIDAVDAETLKEGENATFINWGNFLIRKINRTNGKITSVDASLNLDNKDYKKTVKLTWLAKLPDSEYPPTFCVYFDHIISKPVLNKDEDPLRRIPRTVGNLGSSHPSTRP
;
A
#
# COMPACT_ATOMS: atom_id res chain seq x y z
N MET A 1 -12.53 -12.00 2.56
CA MET A 1 -12.62 -13.43 2.14
C MET A 1 -13.78 -13.55 1.17
N THR A 2 -13.60 -14.22 0.02
CA THR A 2 -14.63 -14.45 -0.98
C THR A 2 -15.20 -15.87 -0.85
N VAL A 3 -16.47 -16.04 -1.22
CA VAL A 3 -17.11 -17.37 -1.26
C VAL A 3 -16.39 -18.29 -2.25
N GLU A 4 -15.98 -17.77 -3.40
CA GLU A 4 -15.27 -18.53 -4.42
C GLU A 4 -13.89 -19.01 -3.93
N GLY A 5 -13.10 -18.12 -3.31
CA GLY A 5 -11.80 -18.50 -2.75
C GLY A 5 -11.94 -19.59 -1.68
N LEU A 6 -12.99 -19.52 -0.86
CA LEU A 6 -13.29 -20.56 0.14
C LEU A 6 -13.68 -21.89 -0.52
N LYS A 7 -14.53 -21.88 -1.56
CA LYS A 7 -14.90 -23.09 -2.31
C LYS A 7 -13.67 -23.76 -2.93
N GLN A 8 -12.80 -22.99 -3.58
CA GLN A 8 -11.56 -23.50 -4.18
C GLN A 8 -10.63 -24.12 -3.14
N PHE A 9 -10.52 -23.49 -1.95
CA PHE A 9 -9.76 -24.05 -0.84
C PHE A 9 -10.32 -25.39 -0.35
N ILE A 10 -11.65 -25.52 -0.18
CA ILE A 10 -12.31 -26.76 0.22
C ILE A 10 -12.10 -27.85 -0.83
N ILE A 11 -12.28 -27.54 -2.11
CA ILE A 11 -12.06 -28.49 -3.21
C ILE A 11 -10.61 -29.00 -3.21
N ALA A 12 -9.64 -28.12 -2.98
CA ALA A 12 -8.22 -28.47 -2.95
C ALA A 12 -7.82 -29.41 -1.81
N GLN A 13 -8.61 -29.53 -0.75
CA GLN A 13 -8.38 -30.53 0.32
C GLN A 13 -8.70 -31.95 -0.15
N GLY A 14 -9.53 -32.09 -1.20
CA GLY A 14 -9.94 -33.38 -1.74
C GLY A 14 -10.91 -34.14 -0.84
N SER A 15 -11.48 -35.24 -1.36
CA SER A 15 -12.43 -36.09 -0.66
C SER A 15 -11.78 -37.28 0.08
N SER A 16 -10.48 -37.18 0.37
CA SER A 16 -9.73 -38.27 1.00
C SER A 16 -10.14 -38.45 2.47
N LYS A 17 -10.11 -39.70 2.94
CA LYS A 17 -10.22 -40.02 4.38
C LYS A 17 -8.95 -39.64 5.16
N SER A 18 -7.84 -39.38 4.47
CA SER A 18 -6.58 -38.95 5.09
C SER A 18 -6.67 -37.49 5.56
N VAL A 19 -6.18 -37.22 6.78
CA VAL A 19 -6.08 -35.85 7.31
C VAL A 19 -5.05 -35.07 6.49
N VAL A 20 -5.48 -33.99 5.85
CA VAL A 20 -4.60 -33.09 5.11
C VAL A 20 -4.28 -31.88 5.99
N PHE A 21 -3.01 -31.72 6.36
CA PHE A 21 -2.52 -30.53 7.05
C PHE A 21 -2.23 -29.44 6.01
N MET A 22 -3.10 -28.43 5.95
CA MET A 22 -2.90 -27.23 5.12
C MET A 22 -2.52 -26.05 6.01
N GLU A 23 -1.48 -25.32 5.60
CA GLU A 23 -1.11 -24.07 6.25
C GLU A 23 -2.15 -22.99 5.97
N TRP A 24 -2.36 -22.10 6.95
CA TRP A 24 -3.28 -20.96 6.83
C TRP A 24 -2.95 -20.04 5.65
N ASP A 25 -1.70 -19.99 5.22
CA ASP A 25 -1.29 -19.17 4.07
C ASP A 25 -1.97 -19.61 2.76
N LYS A 26 -2.37 -20.88 2.66
CA LYS A 26 -3.06 -21.38 1.48
C LYS A 26 -4.44 -20.77 1.32
N ILE A 27 -5.22 -20.59 2.38
CA ILE A 27 -6.56 -19.98 2.27
C ILE A 27 -6.44 -18.52 1.80
N TRP A 28 -5.43 -17.79 2.27
CA TRP A 28 -5.13 -16.44 1.81
C TRP A 28 -4.71 -16.42 0.34
N ALA A 29 -3.87 -17.37 -0.08
CA ALA A 29 -3.43 -17.49 -1.46
C ALA A 29 -4.59 -17.79 -2.43
N PHE A 30 -5.51 -18.70 -2.10
CA PHE A 30 -6.71 -18.96 -2.91
C PHE A 30 -7.59 -17.72 -3.01
N ASN A 31 -7.85 -17.05 -1.88
CA ASN A 31 -8.66 -15.84 -1.89
C ASN A 31 -7.98 -14.70 -2.69
N LYS A 32 -6.66 -14.55 -2.59
CA LYS A 32 -5.88 -13.59 -3.38
C LYS A 32 -6.02 -13.86 -4.88
N LYS A 33 -5.98 -15.13 -5.33
CA LYS A 33 -6.15 -15.46 -6.76
C LYS A 33 -7.49 -15.00 -7.33
N VAL A 34 -8.53 -14.95 -6.51
CA VAL A 34 -9.86 -14.46 -6.93
C VAL A 34 -9.92 -12.93 -6.91
N ILE A 35 -9.37 -12.29 -5.88
CA ILE A 35 -9.49 -10.83 -5.69
C ILE A 35 -8.49 -10.05 -6.54
N ASP A 36 -7.23 -10.48 -6.59
CA ASP A 36 -6.10 -9.73 -7.17
C ASP A 36 -6.32 -9.32 -8.63
N PRO A 37 -6.94 -10.14 -9.52
CA PRO A 37 -7.17 -9.77 -10.91
C PRO A 37 -8.29 -8.74 -11.14
N ILE A 38 -9.20 -8.55 -10.17
CA ILE A 38 -10.41 -7.74 -10.32
C ILE A 38 -10.46 -6.53 -9.37
N ALA A 39 -9.58 -6.48 -8.38
CA ALA A 39 -9.60 -5.43 -7.37
C ALA A 39 -9.02 -4.11 -7.91
N PRO A 40 -9.76 -3.00 -7.90
CA PRO A 40 -9.19 -1.70 -8.27
C PRO A 40 -8.08 -1.30 -7.29
N ARG A 41 -7.06 -0.61 -7.79
CA ARG A 41 -5.89 -0.16 -7.03
C ARG A 41 -6.02 1.31 -6.70
N TYR A 42 -6.22 1.60 -5.42
CA TYR A 42 -6.20 2.96 -4.88
C TYR A 42 -4.99 3.15 -3.98
N THR A 43 -4.63 4.40 -3.75
CA THR A 43 -3.54 4.79 -2.86
C THR A 43 -4.14 5.42 -1.61
N ALA A 44 -3.64 5.02 -0.45
CA ALA A 44 -3.83 5.70 0.82
C ALA A 44 -2.45 5.88 1.46
N LEU A 45 -2.25 6.97 2.19
CA LEU A 45 -1.01 7.27 2.91
C LEU A 45 -1.32 7.43 4.39
N ASP A 46 -0.36 7.14 5.26
CA ASP A 46 -0.52 7.43 6.68
C ASP A 46 -0.28 8.92 6.92
N LYS A 47 -1.38 9.67 7.15
CA LYS A 47 -1.36 11.11 7.36
C LYS A 47 -0.33 11.56 8.41
N ALA A 48 -0.11 10.79 9.47
CA ALA A 48 0.84 11.14 10.53
C ALA A 48 2.31 10.99 10.10
N ASN A 49 2.57 10.20 9.06
CA ASN A 49 3.89 9.80 8.61
C ASN A 49 4.08 10.05 7.11
N THR A 50 3.61 11.20 6.61
CA THR A 50 3.86 11.64 5.23
C THR A 50 5.04 12.60 5.12
N VAL A 51 5.66 12.63 3.94
CA VAL A 51 6.71 13.58 3.54
C VAL A 51 6.27 14.30 2.27
N VAL A 52 6.49 15.61 2.22
CA VAL A 52 6.19 16.42 1.04
C VAL A 52 7.30 16.28 0.00
N VAL A 53 6.93 16.03 -1.25
CA VAL A 53 7.82 16.12 -2.41
C VAL A 53 7.44 17.35 -3.24
N ASN A 54 8.39 18.26 -3.40
CA ASN A 54 8.28 19.42 -4.28
C ASN A 54 8.71 19.01 -5.69
N VAL A 55 7.80 19.13 -6.66
CA VAL A 55 8.02 18.65 -8.03
C VAL A 55 8.21 19.82 -8.97
N GLU A 56 9.47 20.13 -9.28
CA GLU A 56 9.84 21.16 -10.23
C GLU A 56 9.30 20.84 -11.63
N GLY A 57 8.63 21.82 -12.24
CA GLY A 57 8.03 21.71 -13.57
C GLY A 57 6.65 21.05 -13.60
N ALA A 58 6.13 20.54 -12.47
CA ALA A 58 4.79 19.98 -12.42
C ALA A 58 3.70 21.07 -12.46
N LYS A 59 2.65 20.80 -13.25
CA LYS A 59 1.45 21.62 -13.34
C LYS A 59 0.30 20.92 -12.64
N LYS A 60 -0.70 21.71 -12.21
CA LYS A 60 -1.95 21.15 -11.71
C LYS A 60 -2.76 20.62 -12.88
N GLU A 61 -2.98 19.31 -12.89
CA GLU A 61 -3.75 18.62 -13.93
C GLU A 61 -4.37 17.35 -13.35
N VAL A 62 -5.35 16.79 -14.04
CA VAL A 62 -5.98 15.52 -13.65
C VAL A 62 -5.71 14.51 -14.75
N LEU A 63 -5.07 13.41 -14.38
CA LEU A 63 -4.76 12.31 -15.27
C LEU A 63 -5.79 11.18 -15.08
N GLU A 64 -6.27 10.61 -16.18
CA GLU A 64 -7.11 9.41 -16.14
C GLU A 64 -6.26 8.18 -16.45
N VAL A 65 -6.21 7.24 -15.51
CA VAL A 65 -5.32 6.07 -15.55
C VAL A 65 -6.07 4.79 -15.24
N PRO A 66 -5.61 3.62 -15.71
CA PRO A 66 -6.26 2.35 -15.39
C PRO A 66 -6.37 2.14 -13.88
N ALA A 67 -7.57 1.77 -13.43
CA ALA A 67 -7.80 1.41 -12.03
C ALA A 67 -7.11 0.09 -11.67
N HIS A 68 -6.81 -0.76 -12.65
CA HIS A 68 -6.06 -2.00 -12.46
C HIS A 68 -4.95 -2.15 -13.52
N PRO A 69 -3.69 -2.48 -13.14
CA PRO A 69 -2.55 -2.50 -14.07
C PRO A 69 -2.60 -3.61 -15.13
N LYS A 70 -3.47 -4.60 -14.96
CA LYS A 70 -3.56 -5.78 -15.84
C LYS A 70 -4.99 -6.13 -16.27
N ASN A 71 -5.97 -5.29 -15.94
CA ASN A 71 -7.37 -5.58 -16.22
C ASN A 71 -8.11 -4.28 -16.54
N GLU A 72 -8.24 -3.98 -17.84
CA GLU A 72 -8.92 -2.79 -18.33
C GLU A 72 -10.42 -2.79 -18.01
N ALA A 73 -11.04 -3.96 -17.82
CA ALA A 73 -12.46 -4.07 -17.51
C ALA A 73 -12.83 -3.52 -16.12
N VAL A 74 -11.85 -3.32 -15.24
CA VAL A 74 -12.06 -2.65 -13.93
C VAL A 74 -12.33 -1.15 -14.10
N GLY A 75 -11.97 -0.58 -15.25
CA GLY A 75 -12.18 0.81 -15.59
C GLY A 75 -10.99 1.71 -15.25
N MET A 76 -11.27 3.02 -15.21
CA MET A 76 -10.29 4.08 -15.03
C MET A 76 -10.49 4.78 -13.68
N LYS A 77 -9.44 5.44 -13.20
CA LYS A 77 -9.48 6.34 -12.05
C LYS A 77 -8.80 7.66 -12.39
N LYS A 78 -9.20 8.71 -11.69
CA LYS A 78 -8.56 10.03 -11.78
C LYS A 78 -7.43 10.14 -10.76
N VAL A 79 -6.35 10.81 -11.13
CA VAL A 79 -5.21 11.12 -10.28
C VAL A 79 -4.86 12.59 -10.48
N ASP A 80 -4.92 13.36 -9.40
CA ASP A 80 -4.50 14.76 -9.40
C ASP A 80 -2.98 14.84 -9.40
N LEU A 81 -2.44 15.61 -10.34
CA LEU A 81 -1.02 15.96 -10.42
C LEU A 81 -0.84 17.39 -9.89
N GLY A 82 0.35 17.71 -9.40
CA GLY A 82 0.62 19.05 -8.92
C GLY A 82 2.06 19.28 -8.46
N PRO A 83 2.42 20.53 -8.14
CA PRO A 83 3.77 20.91 -7.73
C PRO A 83 4.17 20.36 -6.35
N GLU A 84 3.21 19.94 -5.54
CA GLU A 84 3.46 19.31 -4.24
C GLU A 84 2.67 18.01 -4.15
N ILE A 85 3.36 16.93 -3.78
CA ILE A 85 2.77 15.63 -3.50
C ILE A 85 3.23 15.09 -2.16
N LEU A 86 2.55 14.05 -1.68
CA LEU A 86 2.83 13.35 -0.44
C LEU A 86 3.22 11.91 -0.76
N ILE A 87 4.21 11.41 -0.03
CA ILE A 87 4.61 10.00 0.03
C ILE A 87 4.72 9.57 1.49
N ASP A 88 4.69 8.26 1.77
CA ASP A 88 4.98 7.78 3.12
C ASP A 88 6.46 8.05 3.49
N ALA A 89 6.72 8.32 4.77
CA ALA A 89 8.06 8.61 5.26
C ALA A 89 9.01 7.42 5.06
N VAL A 90 8.51 6.19 5.20
CA VAL A 90 9.30 4.97 4.96
C VAL A 90 9.74 4.85 3.50
N ASP A 91 8.88 5.28 2.58
CA ASP A 91 9.17 5.34 1.15
C ASP A 91 10.21 6.42 0.85
N ALA A 92 10.11 7.59 1.50
CA ALA A 92 11.08 8.68 1.37
C ALA A 92 12.50 8.27 1.78
N GLU A 93 12.66 7.41 2.80
CA GLU A 93 13.97 6.91 3.23
C GLU A 93 14.64 5.98 2.20
N THR A 94 13.88 5.42 1.25
CA THR A 94 14.44 4.59 0.17
C THR A 94 14.99 5.40 -1.00
N LEU A 95 14.72 6.72 -1.03
CA LEU A 95 15.15 7.62 -2.09
C LEU A 95 16.64 7.97 -1.98
N LYS A 96 17.23 8.25 -3.13
CA LYS A 96 18.64 8.68 -3.24
C LYS A 96 18.75 9.88 -4.16
N GLU A 97 19.48 10.90 -3.71
CA GLU A 97 19.78 12.08 -4.52
C GLU A 97 20.57 11.68 -5.77
N GLY A 98 20.22 12.28 -6.90
CA GLY A 98 20.81 11.99 -8.21
C GLY A 98 20.25 10.75 -8.92
N GLU A 99 19.37 9.98 -8.27
CA GLU A 99 18.72 8.81 -8.87
C GLU A 99 17.28 9.11 -9.31
N ASN A 100 16.78 8.32 -10.27
CA ASN A 100 15.37 8.35 -10.64
C ASN A 100 14.53 7.45 -9.71
N ALA A 101 13.34 7.92 -9.37
CA ALA A 101 12.29 7.11 -8.74
C ALA A 101 11.02 7.13 -9.60
N THR A 102 10.31 6.00 -9.68
CA THR A 102 9.02 5.91 -10.38
C THR A 102 7.88 6.30 -9.43
N PHE A 103 7.15 7.35 -9.78
CA PHE A 103 5.88 7.70 -9.16
C PHE A 103 4.77 7.00 -9.94
N ILE A 104 4.11 6.03 -9.30
CA ILE A 104 3.16 5.13 -9.98
C ILE A 104 2.09 5.94 -10.70
N ASN A 105 1.81 5.56 -11.96
CA ASN A 105 0.85 6.21 -12.86
C ASN A 105 1.19 7.66 -13.25
N TRP A 106 2.36 8.20 -12.89
CA TRP A 106 2.82 9.51 -13.35
C TRP A 106 4.09 9.41 -14.20
N GLY A 107 5.13 8.76 -13.67
CA GLY A 107 6.39 8.57 -14.39
C GLY A 107 7.62 8.66 -13.49
N ASN A 108 8.79 8.75 -14.13
CA ASN A 108 10.06 8.87 -13.42
C ASN A 108 10.35 10.32 -13.05
N PHE A 109 10.75 10.55 -11.80
CA PHE A 109 11.27 11.82 -11.31
C PHE A 109 12.73 11.66 -10.93
N LEU A 110 13.54 12.67 -11.22
CA LEU A 110 14.90 12.77 -10.73
C LEU A 110 14.89 13.40 -9.34
N ILE A 111 15.39 12.68 -8.34
CA ILE A 111 15.50 13.19 -6.97
C ILE A 111 16.68 14.17 -6.92
N ARG A 112 16.40 15.44 -6.66
CA ARG A 112 17.41 16.51 -6.64
C ARG A 112 18.04 16.67 -5.27
N LYS A 113 17.20 16.67 -4.23
CA LYS A 113 17.63 16.93 -2.86
C LYS A 113 16.69 16.28 -1.86
N ILE A 114 17.24 15.73 -0.79
CA ILE A 114 16.51 15.16 0.34
C ILE A 114 16.84 16.00 1.58
N ASN A 115 15.87 16.81 2.00
CA ASN A 115 16.02 17.72 3.12
C ASN A 115 15.73 16.99 4.43
N ARG A 116 16.68 17.06 5.37
CA ARG A 116 16.58 16.41 6.68
C ARG A 116 16.69 17.43 7.81
N THR A 117 15.93 17.22 8.87
CA THR A 117 16.04 17.94 10.13
C THR A 117 16.14 16.92 11.26
N ASN A 118 17.17 17.02 12.11
CA ASN A 118 17.41 16.07 13.20
C ASN A 118 17.43 14.60 12.76
N GLY A 119 18.00 14.32 11.58
CA GLY A 119 18.11 12.97 11.03
C GLY A 119 16.84 12.42 10.37
N LYS A 120 15.68 13.12 10.45
CA LYS A 120 14.44 12.73 9.78
C LYS A 120 14.25 13.51 8.48
N ILE A 121 13.81 12.84 7.42
CA ILE A 121 13.43 13.52 6.16
C ILE A 121 12.18 14.38 6.38
N THR A 122 12.26 15.66 6.02
CA THR A 122 11.17 16.62 6.13
C THR A 122 10.55 16.98 4.78
N SER A 123 11.35 16.97 3.72
CA SER A 123 10.88 17.16 2.35
C SER A 123 11.88 16.62 1.34
N VAL A 124 11.40 16.40 0.12
CA VAL A 124 12.23 16.00 -1.03
C VAL A 124 11.98 16.98 -2.17
N ASP A 125 13.04 17.44 -2.81
CA ASP A 125 12.95 18.22 -4.03
C ASP A 125 13.26 17.30 -5.22
N ALA A 126 12.37 17.29 -6.21
CA ALA A 126 12.48 16.44 -7.38
C ALA A 126 12.10 17.22 -8.65
N SER A 127 12.58 16.77 -9.81
CA SER A 127 12.19 17.32 -11.11
C SER A 127 11.63 16.22 -12.01
N LEU A 128 10.63 16.57 -12.82
CA LEU A 128 10.06 15.64 -13.81
C LEU A 128 11.16 15.08 -14.74
N ASN A 129 11.13 13.77 -14.99
CA ASN A 129 11.99 13.09 -15.96
C ASN A 129 11.14 12.09 -16.77
N LEU A 130 10.03 12.59 -17.33
CA LEU A 130 8.99 11.75 -17.92
C LEU A 130 9.43 11.06 -19.22
N ASP A 131 10.44 11.59 -19.90
CA ASP A 131 11.02 10.98 -21.11
C ASP A 131 11.80 9.69 -20.78
N ASN A 132 12.32 9.57 -19.54
CA ASN A 132 12.97 8.36 -19.09
C ASN A 132 11.93 7.27 -18.78
N LYS A 133 11.85 6.26 -19.65
CA LYS A 133 10.96 5.09 -19.50
C LYS A 133 11.64 3.87 -18.86
N ASP A 134 12.82 4.02 -18.25
CA ASP A 134 13.44 2.92 -17.50
C ASP A 134 12.84 2.83 -16.08
N TYR A 135 11.89 1.92 -15.92
CA TYR A 135 11.22 1.65 -14.65
C TYR A 135 11.73 0.39 -13.94
N LYS A 136 12.74 -0.30 -14.50
CA LYS A 136 13.15 -1.62 -14.00
C LYS A 136 14.04 -1.52 -12.77
N LYS A 137 14.88 -0.48 -12.73
CA LYS A 137 15.89 -0.28 -11.68
C LYS A 137 15.51 0.80 -10.67
N THR A 138 14.40 1.49 -10.89
CA THR A 138 13.95 2.58 -10.05
C THR A 138 13.05 2.05 -8.93
N VAL A 139 13.15 2.67 -7.76
CA VAL A 139 12.18 2.45 -6.68
C VAL A 139 10.81 2.95 -7.16
N LYS A 140 9.74 2.22 -6.81
CA LYS A 140 8.36 2.55 -7.20
C LYS A 140 7.58 2.99 -5.98
N LEU A 141 7.02 4.19 -6.05
CA LEU A 141 6.36 4.85 -4.93
C LEU A 141 4.88 5.06 -5.22
N THR A 142 4.07 4.84 -4.19
CA THR A 142 2.71 5.35 -4.13
C THR A 142 2.72 6.78 -3.58
N TRP A 143 1.83 7.62 -4.09
CA TRP A 143 1.80 9.04 -3.77
C TRP A 143 0.39 9.60 -3.92
N LEU A 144 0.14 10.76 -3.31
CA LEU A 144 -1.08 11.55 -3.46
C LEU A 144 -0.71 13.02 -3.69
N ALA A 145 -1.49 13.77 -4.46
CA ALA A 145 -1.32 15.21 -4.51
C ALA A 145 -1.54 15.83 -3.12
N LYS A 146 -0.84 16.92 -2.83
CA LYS A 146 -1.10 17.68 -1.61
C LYS A 146 -2.32 18.58 -1.84
N LEU A 147 -3.48 18.06 -1.48
CA LEU A 147 -4.78 18.74 -1.58
C LEU A 147 -5.39 18.98 -0.19
N PRO A 148 -6.42 19.81 -0.06
CA PRO A 148 -7.17 19.94 1.20
C PRO A 148 -7.71 18.59 1.66
N ASP A 149 -7.77 18.38 2.98
CA ASP A 149 -8.26 17.14 3.59
C ASP A 149 -9.67 16.74 3.13
N SER A 150 -10.51 17.72 2.73
CA SER A 150 -11.87 17.47 2.23
C SER A 150 -11.91 16.69 0.92
N GLU A 151 -10.83 16.70 0.13
CA GLU A 151 -10.71 15.97 -1.13
C GLU A 151 -10.38 14.48 -0.90
N TYR A 152 -9.92 14.12 0.30
CA TYR A 152 -9.56 12.73 0.64
C TYR A 152 -10.50 12.14 1.68
N PRO A 153 -11.27 11.09 1.34
CA PRO A 153 -12.14 10.45 2.31
C PRO A 153 -11.30 9.81 3.43
N PRO A 154 -11.67 10.03 4.71
CA PRO A 154 -11.02 9.37 5.83
C PRO A 154 -11.01 7.86 5.64
N THR A 155 -9.82 7.27 5.73
CA THR A 155 -9.60 5.84 5.50
C THR A 155 -9.03 5.19 6.75
N PHE A 156 -9.62 4.06 7.16
CA PHE A 156 -9.15 3.26 8.28
C PHE A 156 -8.58 1.95 7.74
N CYS A 157 -7.27 1.77 7.91
CA CYS A 157 -6.59 0.51 7.58
C CYS A 157 -6.55 -0.38 8.80
N VAL A 158 -7.14 -1.58 8.68
CA VAL A 158 -7.08 -2.62 9.73
C VAL A 158 -6.20 -3.75 9.23
N TYR A 159 -5.12 -4.01 9.96
CA TYR A 159 -4.22 -5.10 9.68
C TYR A 159 -4.66 -6.33 10.49
N PHE A 160 -4.93 -7.42 9.77
CA PHE A 160 -5.23 -8.71 10.37
C PHE A 160 -4.02 -9.64 10.22
N ASP A 161 -3.67 -10.31 11.31
CA ASP A 161 -2.59 -11.30 11.36
C ASP A 161 -3.14 -12.63 11.92
N HIS A 162 -2.28 -13.65 12.03
CA HIS A 162 -2.63 -14.94 12.60
C HIS A 162 -3.19 -14.79 14.03
N ILE A 163 -4.35 -15.41 14.27
CA ILE A 163 -5.01 -15.42 15.59
C ILE A 163 -4.15 -16.18 16.62
N ILE A 164 -3.38 -17.18 16.19
CA ILE A 164 -2.54 -18.02 17.03
C ILE A 164 -1.11 -17.96 16.48
N SER A 165 -0.16 -17.59 17.34
CA SER A 165 1.26 -17.44 17.00
C SER A 165 2.01 -18.76 16.72
N LYS A 166 1.41 -19.90 17.05
CA LYS A 166 2.00 -21.24 16.92
C LYS A 166 1.22 -22.10 15.91
N PRO A 167 1.86 -22.69 14.88
CA PRO A 167 1.18 -23.49 13.86
C PRO A 167 0.48 -24.75 14.37
N VAL A 168 1.05 -25.40 15.40
CA VAL A 168 0.50 -26.62 16.01
C VAL A 168 0.55 -26.47 17.53
N LEU A 169 -0.61 -26.59 18.18
CA LEU A 169 -0.72 -26.63 19.64
C LEU A 169 -0.65 -28.07 20.14
N ASN A 170 0.10 -28.31 21.21
CA ASN A 170 0.08 -29.59 21.92
C ASN A 170 -1.18 -29.68 22.79
N LYS A 171 -1.61 -30.89 23.15
CA LYS A 171 -2.85 -31.12 23.92
C LYS A 171 -2.90 -30.36 25.26
N ASP A 172 -1.75 -30.10 25.87
CA ASP A 172 -1.64 -29.47 27.19
C ASP A 172 -1.42 -27.94 27.11
N GLU A 173 -1.41 -27.36 25.90
CA GLU A 173 -1.19 -25.93 25.71
C GLU A 173 -2.51 -25.14 25.67
N ASP A 174 -2.64 -24.15 26.55
CA ASP A 174 -3.74 -23.19 26.54
C ASP A 174 -3.67 -22.28 25.28
N PRO A 175 -4.64 -22.35 24.36
CA PRO A 175 -4.65 -21.55 23.13
C PRO A 175 -4.72 -20.04 23.41
N LEU A 176 -5.34 -19.62 24.51
CA LEU A 176 -5.49 -18.20 24.85
C LEU A 176 -4.13 -17.54 25.14
N ARG A 177 -3.15 -18.31 25.63
CA ARG A 177 -1.78 -17.83 25.85
C ARG A 177 -0.98 -17.62 24.57
N ARG A 178 -1.49 -18.09 23.42
CA ARG A 178 -0.84 -18.03 22.11
C ARG A 178 -1.42 -16.98 21.19
N ILE A 179 -2.48 -16.28 21.62
CA ILE A 179 -3.04 -15.14 20.92
C ILE A 179 -2.04 -13.97 21.00
N PRO A 180 -1.58 -13.41 19.87
CA PRO A 180 -0.71 -12.24 19.88
C PRO A 180 -1.39 -11.08 20.62
N ARG A 181 -0.69 -10.48 21.59
CA ARG A 181 -1.20 -9.32 22.36
C ARG A 181 -1.13 -8.01 21.59
N THR A 182 -0.46 -8.01 20.45
CA THR A 182 -0.38 -6.88 19.54
C THR A 182 -1.59 -6.87 18.61
N VAL A 183 -2.63 -6.12 18.99
CA VAL A 183 -3.42 -5.41 17.98
C VAL A 183 -2.43 -4.42 17.37
N GLY A 184 -2.10 -4.56 16.09
CA GLY A 184 -1.18 -3.64 15.41
C GLY A 184 -1.55 -2.20 15.75
N ASN A 185 -0.57 -1.41 16.20
CA ASN A 185 -0.75 -0.02 16.63
C ASN A 185 -1.74 0.69 15.70
N LEU A 186 -2.93 0.99 16.24
CA LEU A 186 -3.89 1.85 15.60
C LEU A 186 -3.28 3.25 15.57
N GLY A 187 -2.67 3.62 14.45
CA GLY A 187 -2.36 5.01 14.13
C GLY A 187 -3.67 5.77 13.94
N SER A 188 -4.36 6.10 15.03
CA SER A 188 -5.48 7.02 15.00
C SER A 188 -4.93 8.44 14.88
N SER A 189 -4.94 9.03 13.68
CA SER A 189 -4.90 10.48 13.58
C SER A 189 -6.31 11.01 13.87
N HIS A 190 -6.57 11.34 15.14
CA HIS A 190 -7.77 12.09 15.52
C HIS A 190 -7.73 13.49 14.88
N PRO A 191 -8.76 13.92 14.12
CA PRO A 191 -9.09 15.33 14.07
C PRO A 191 -9.83 15.66 15.37
N SER A 192 -9.05 16.06 16.37
CA SER A 192 -9.59 16.89 17.45
C SER A 192 -9.99 18.22 16.82
N THR A 193 -11.28 18.41 16.57
CA THR A 193 -12.00 19.66 16.84
C THR A 193 -13.49 19.47 16.55
N ARG A 194 -14.26 19.32 17.62
CA ARG A 194 -15.64 19.84 17.69
C ARG A 194 -15.58 21.34 17.99
N PRO A 195 -16.62 22.09 17.65
CA PRO A 195 -17.48 22.68 18.67
C PRO A 195 -18.69 21.80 18.97
#